data_AF-A0A3C1XES1-F1
#
_entry.id   AF-A0A3C1XES1-F1
#
_cell.length_a   1.000
_cell.length_b   1.000
_cell.length_c   1.000
_cell.angle_alpha   90.00
_cell.angle_beta   90.00
_cell.angle_gamma   90.00
#
_symmetry.space_group_name_H-M   'P 1'
#
loop_
_entity.id
_entity.type
_entity.pdbx_description
1 polymer ?
#
loop_
_entity_poly.entity_id
_entity_poly.type
_entity_poly.pdbx_seq_one_letter_code
_entity_poly.pdbx_strand_id
1 'polypeptide(L)' 'PLMASKQLRQGAYLKVTYNQKRKLITNWSEITKAQVPKKALEQLEK' A
#
# COMPACT_ATOMS: atom_id res chain seq x y z
N PRO A 1 4.22 -14.78 -2.89
CA PRO A 1 4.29 -14.42 -1.45
C PRO A 1 4.81 -12.99 -1.27
N LEU A 2 4.12 -12.17 -0.49
CA LEU A 2 4.57 -10.83 -0.08
C LEU A 2 5.76 -11.03 0.87
N MET A 3 6.97 -11.12 0.32
CA MET A 3 8.18 -11.17 1.14
C MET A 3 8.47 -9.73 1.56
N ALA A 4 7.88 -9.33 2.69
CA ALA A 4 8.13 -8.03 3.26
C ALA A 4 9.53 -8.00 3.87
N SER A 5 10.56 -7.76 3.06
CA SER A 5 11.96 -7.66 3.52
C SER A 5 12.17 -6.49 4.49
N LYS A 6 11.18 -5.59 4.60
CA LYS A 6 11.18 -4.42 5.46
C LYS A 6 9.99 -4.52 6.41
N GLN A 7 10.27 -4.47 7.71
CA GLN A 7 9.27 -4.58 8.77
C GLN A 7 8.25 -3.45 8.60
N LEU A 8 6.98 -3.82 8.38
CA LEU A 8 5.89 -2.87 8.24
C LEU A 8 5.56 -2.28 9.61
N ARG A 9 5.62 -0.96 9.73
CA ARG A 9 5.20 -0.31 10.98
C ARG A 9 3.68 -0.28 11.07
N GLN A 10 3.16 -0.55 12.26
CA GLN A 10 1.74 -0.42 12.54
C GLN A 10 1.29 1.04 12.31
N GLY A 11 0.21 1.23 11.55
CA GLY A 11 -0.31 2.56 11.19
C GLY A 11 0.37 3.21 9.98
N ALA A 12 1.28 2.53 9.29
CA ALA A 12 1.87 3.03 8.06
C ALA A 12 0.91 2.87 6.86
N TYR A 13 0.97 3.79 5.90
CA TYR A 13 0.24 3.69 4.65
C TYR A 13 1.08 2.98 3.59
N LEU A 14 0.45 2.12 2.80
CA LEU A 14 1.13 1.30 1.81
C LEU A 14 0.59 1.58 0.42
N LYS A 15 1.49 1.91 -0.50
CA LYS A 15 1.20 1.94 -1.93
C LYS A 15 1.52 0.57 -2.51
N VAL A 16 0.50 -0.11 -3.01
CA VAL A 16 0.63 -1.46 -3.57
C VAL A 16 0.42 -1.40 -5.08
N THR A 17 1.31 -2.06 -5.83
CA THR A 17 1.21 -2.18 -7.29
C THR A 17 0.74 -3.58 -7.64
N TYR A 18 -0.50 -3.67 -8.10
CA TYR A 18 -1.13 -4.92 -8.52
C TYR A 18 -1.02 -5.11 -10.03
N ASN A 19 -0.46 -6.24 -10.45
CA ASN A 19 -0.44 -6.64 -11.85
C ASN A 19 -1.71 -7.45 -12.15
N GLN A 20 -2.66 -6.83 -12.85
CA GLN A 20 -3.94 -7.44 -13.20
C GLN A 20 -3.79 -8.65 -14.12
N LYS A 21 -2.84 -8.63 -15.07
CA LYS A 21 -2.62 -9.76 -16.00
C LYS A 21 -2.13 -11.02 -15.29
N ARG A 22 -1.25 -10.85 -14.30
CA ARG A 22 -0.69 -11.95 -13.52
C ARG A 22 -1.49 -12.25 -12.25
N LYS A 23 -2.53 -11.47 -11.96
CA LYS A 23 -3.33 -11.52 -10.73
C LYS A 23 -2.49 -11.53 -9.45
N LEU A 24 -1.39 -10.77 -9.44
CA LEU A 24 -0.40 -10.79 -8.37
C LEU A 24 0.06 -9.39 -8.02
N ILE A 25 0.34 -9.16 -6.74
CA ILE A 25 1.03 -7.95 -6.28
C ILE A 25 2.50 -8.07 -6.68
N THR A 26 3.00 -7.06 -7.38
CA THR A 26 4.37 -7.05 -7.93
C THR A 26 5.30 -6.13 -7.17
N ASN A 27 4.77 -5.08 -6.54
CA ASN A 27 5.55 -4.15 -5.76
C ASN A 27 4.69 -3.54 -4.66
N TRP A 28 5.32 -3.14 -3.56
CA TRP A 28 4.68 -2.38 -2.51
C TRP A 28 5.72 -1.45 -1.88
N SER A 29 5.29 -0.28 -1.43
CA SER A 29 6.17 0.71 -0.81
C SER A 29 5.43 1.46 0.28
N GLU A 30 6.11 1.64 1.41
CA GLU A 30 5.63 2.48 2.51
C GLU A 30 5.58 3.94 2.04
N ILE A 31 4.44 4.60 2.26
CA ILE A 31 4.21 6.00 1.95
C ILE A 31 3.66 6.73 3.19
N THR A 32 3.80 8.05 3.20
CA THR A 32 3.25 8.89 4.27
C THR A 32 1.80 9.27 3.99
N LYS A 33 1.03 9.64 5.03
CA LYS A 33 -0.37 10.10 4.92
C LYS A 33 -0.54 11.21 3.87
N ALA A 34 0.44 12.11 3.74
CA ALA A 34 0.44 13.19 2.76
C ALA A 34 0.51 12.72 1.29
N GLN A 35 1.09 11.54 1.03
CA GLN A 35 1.17 10.95 -0.31
C GLN A 35 -0.07 10.11 -0.64
N VAL A 36 -0.95 9.85 0.33
CA VAL A 36 -2.21 9.15 0.11
C VAL A 36 -3.19 10.12 -0.55
N PRO A 37 -3.78 9.76 -1.70
CA PRO A 37 -4.83 10.58 -2.31
C PRO A 37 -5.99 10.78 -1.33
N LYS A 38 -6.50 12.01 -1.18
CA LYS A 38 -7.57 12.36 -0.23
C LYS A 38 -8.78 11.41 -0.32
N LYS A 39 -9.25 11.12 -1.53
CA LYS A 39 -10.34 10.16 -1.77
C LYS A 39 -10.09 8.76 -1.20
N ALA A 40 -8.84 8.28 -1.26
CA ALA A 40 -8.47 6.99 -0.72
C ALA A 40 -8.34 7.03 0.80
N LEU A 41 -7.83 8.15 1.33
CA LEU A 41 -7.75 8.39 2.77
C LEU A 41 -9.14 8.41 3.42
N GLU A 42 -10.10 9.08 2.80
CA GLU A 42 -11.50 9.14 3.26
C GLU A 42 -12.19 7.76 3.29
N GLN A 43 -11.75 6.82 2.45
CA GLN A 43 -12.24 5.44 2.49
C GLN A 43 -11.54 4.57 3.55
N LEU A 44 -10.34 4.96 3.99
CA LEU A 44 -9.57 4.26 5.03
C LEU A 44 -9.97 4.69 6.45
N GLU A 45 -10.50 5.91 6.61
CA GLU A 45 -10.93 6.47 7.91
C GLU A 45 -12.43 6.26 8.21
N LYS A 46 -13.11 5.43 7.41
CA LYS A 46 -14.55 5.13 7.53
C LYS A 46 -14.79 3.78 8.20
#